data_AF-A0AAJ8LMC8-F1
#
_entry.id   AF-A0AAJ8LMC8-F1
#
_cell.length_a   1.000
_cell.length_b   1.000
_cell.length_c   1.000
_cell.angle_alpha   90.00
_cell.angle_beta   90.00
_cell.angle_gamma   90.00
#
_symmetry.space_group_name_H-M   'P 1'
#
loop_
_entity.id
_entity.type
_entity.pdbx_description
1 polymer ?
#
loop_
_entity_poly.entity_id
_entity_poly.type
_entity_poly.pdbx_seq_one_letter_code
_entity_poly.pdbx_strand_id
1 'polypeptide(L)'
;MASEATLPHKFELQALADHFDKHTLPPGACALIDLPPDVFLDTEEEINALAASFFTLCVKYDSLPAEERPQSRDHLRRKDILGMLDELLTKTLPPPKDTKGEKGKETK
;
A
#
# COMPACT_ATOMS: atom_id res chain seq x y z
N MET A 1 -24.31 10.31 14.58
CA MET A 1 -25.01 9.52 13.55
C MET A 1 -23.94 8.71 12.86
N ALA A 2 -23.97 7.38 12.97
CA ALA A 2 -22.98 6.53 12.32
C ALA A 2 -23.27 6.55 10.81
N SER A 3 -22.35 7.08 10.00
CA SER A 3 -22.43 6.93 8.55
C SER A 3 -22.31 5.44 8.23
N GLU A 4 -23.20 4.92 7.37
CA GLU A 4 -23.01 3.61 6.76
C GLU A 4 -21.64 3.61 6.09
N ALA A 5 -20.70 2.87 6.67
CA ALA A 5 -19.34 2.82 6.17
C ALA A 5 -19.34 1.99 4.88
N THR A 6 -18.95 2.62 3.78
CA THR A 6 -19.11 2.06 2.44
C THR A 6 -17.78 1.54 1.98
N LEU A 7 -17.59 0.20 1.98
CA LEU A 7 -16.40 -0.38 1.34
C LEU A 7 -16.43 -0.01 -0.16
N PRO A 8 -15.56 0.89 -0.62
CA PRO A 8 -15.75 1.54 -1.92
C PRO A 8 -15.25 0.65 -3.07
N HIS A 9 -14.41 -0.34 -2.77
CA HIS A 9 -13.79 -1.22 -3.75
C HIS A 9 -14.60 -2.48 -4.00
N LYS A 10 -14.85 -2.78 -5.27
CA LYS A 10 -15.40 -4.08 -5.71
C LYS A 10 -14.27 -4.96 -6.18
N PHE A 11 -14.02 -6.05 -5.48
CA PHE A 11 -12.95 -6.98 -5.81
C PHE A 11 -13.22 -7.71 -7.12
N GLU A 12 -12.25 -7.68 -8.05
CA GLU A 12 -12.27 -8.49 -9.26
C GLU A 12 -11.84 -9.94 -8.99
N LEU A 13 -10.92 -10.13 -8.04
CA LEU A 13 -10.49 -11.44 -7.59
C LEU A 13 -11.55 -12.08 -6.70
N GLN A 14 -12.20 -13.12 -7.22
CA GLN A 14 -13.26 -13.85 -6.51
C GLN A 14 -12.82 -14.33 -5.12
N ALA A 15 -11.56 -14.74 -4.95
CA ALA A 15 -11.05 -15.18 -3.65
C ALA A 15 -11.05 -14.06 -2.59
N LEU A 16 -10.80 -12.81 -2.99
CA LEU A 16 -10.87 -11.65 -2.11
C LEU A 16 -12.32 -11.24 -1.86
N ALA A 17 -13.16 -11.24 -2.90
CA ALA A 17 -14.60 -11.00 -2.77
C ALA A 17 -15.22 -11.98 -1.75
N ASP A 18 -14.99 -13.29 -1.92
CA ASP A 18 -15.48 -14.34 -1.02
C ASP A 18 -14.97 -14.19 0.42
N HIS A 19 -13.76 -13.66 0.60
CA HIS A 19 -13.18 -13.43 1.92
C HIS A 19 -13.92 -12.32 2.66
N PHE A 20 -14.12 -11.17 2.02
CA PHE A 20 -14.79 -10.02 2.63
C PHE A 20 -16.31 -10.20 2.74
N ASP A 21 -16.92 -11.04 1.92
CA ASP A 21 -18.32 -11.46 2.08
C ASP A 21 -18.51 -12.35 3.34
N LYS A 22 -17.53 -13.20 3.66
CA LYS A 22 -17.56 -14.08 4.85
C LYS A 22 -17.07 -13.39 6.12
N HIS A 23 -16.14 -12.45 5.99
CA HIS A 23 -15.48 -11.75 7.08
C HIS A 23 -15.68 -10.24 6.92
N THR A 24 -16.84 -9.78 7.37
CA THR A 24 -17.16 -8.35 7.37
C THR A 24 -16.20 -7.59 8.28
N LEU A 25 -15.68 -6.49 7.78
CA LEU A 25 -14.79 -5.60 8.53
C LEU A 25 -15.53 -4.98 9.73
N PRO A 26 -14.83 -4.79 10.87
CA PRO A 26 -15.43 -4.12 12.01
C PRO A 26 -15.75 -2.65 11.65
N PRO A 27 -16.81 -2.06 12.25
CA PRO A 27 -17.23 -0.69 11.91
C PRO A 27 -16.11 0.36 12.04
N GLY A 28 -15.22 0.20 13.05
CA GLY A 28 -14.07 1.08 13.23
C GLY A 28 -13.04 0.98 12.10
N ALA A 29 -12.84 -0.21 11.53
CA ALA A 29 -11.98 -0.36 10.35
C ALA A 29 -12.60 0.28 9.10
N CYS A 30 -13.90 0.12 8.90
CA CYS A 30 -14.58 0.77 7.78
C CYS A 30 -14.50 2.30 7.88
N ALA A 31 -14.70 2.86 9.09
CA ALA A 31 -14.53 4.30 9.33
C ALA A 31 -13.10 4.80 9.04
N LEU A 32 -12.08 3.97 9.26
CA LEU A 32 -10.70 4.29 8.91
C LEU A 32 -10.44 4.25 7.40
N ILE A 33 -11.07 3.31 6.69
CA ILE A 33 -10.97 3.20 5.23
C ILE A 33 -11.61 4.42 4.55
N ASP A 34 -12.74 4.88 5.08
CA ASP A 34 -13.48 6.04 4.55
C ASP A 34 -12.85 7.38 4.98
N LEU A 35 -11.83 7.35 5.83
CA LEU A 35 -11.22 8.53 6.39
C LEU A 35 -10.38 9.29 5.34
N PRO A 36 -10.49 10.62 5.26
CA PRO A 36 -9.62 11.42 4.41
C PRO A 36 -8.13 11.26 4.79
N PRO A 37 -7.18 11.33 3.85
CA PRO A 37 -5.75 11.06 4.10
C PRO A 37 -5.09 11.99 5.11
N ASP A 38 -5.64 13.18 5.32
CA ASP A 38 -5.16 14.23 6.22
C ASP A 38 -5.84 14.22 7.60
N VAL A 39 -6.77 13.29 7.81
CA VAL A 39 -7.49 13.14 9.08
C VAL A 39 -6.94 11.91 9.80
N PHE A 40 -6.66 12.08 11.10
CA PHE A 40 -6.27 10.99 11.98
C PHE A 40 -7.37 10.78 13.01
N LEU A 41 -7.77 9.53 13.22
CA LEU A 41 -8.61 9.15 14.34
C LEU A 41 -7.74 8.54 15.42
N ASP A 42 -8.01 8.91 16.68
CA ASP A 42 -7.57 8.12 17.82
C ASP A 42 -8.37 6.82 17.82
N THR A 43 -7.83 5.80 17.14
CA THR A 43 -8.44 4.48 17.12
C THR A 43 -8.13 3.80 18.44
N GLU A 44 -9.12 3.67 19.31
CA GLU A 44 -8.95 3.05 20.63
C GLU A 44 -8.56 1.56 20.55
N GLU A 45 -8.72 0.91 19.38
CA GLU A 45 -8.45 -0.51 19.20
C GLU A 45 -7.55 -0.80 17.99
N GLU A 46 -6.38 -1.38 18.27
CA GLU A 46 -5.39 -1.87 17.28
C GLU A 46 -6.01 -2.75 16.19
N ILE A 47 -7.04 -3.54 16.54
CA ILE A 47 -7.70 -4.46 15.62
C ILE A 47 -8.36 -3.73 14.44
N ASN A 48 -8.87 -2.51 14.64
CA ASN A 48 -9.50 -1.72 13.59
C ASN A 48 -8.46 -1.20 12.59
N ALA A 49 -7.31 -0.73 13.09
CA ALA A 49 -6.21 -0.29 12.25
C ALA A 49 -5.62 -1.44 11.42
N LEU A 50 -5.45 -2.62 12.03
CA LEU A 50 -4.99 -3.82 11.34
C LEU A 50 -5.97 -4.25 10.24
N ALA A 51 -7.26 -4.30 10.55
CA ALA A 51 -8.30 -4.68 9.60
C ALA A 51 -8.41 -3.68 8.43
N ALA A 52 -8.36 -2.38 8.70
CA ALA A 52 -8.36 -1.33 7.67
C ALA A 52 -7.12 -1.40 6.76
N SER A 53 -5.95 -1.62 7.38
CA SER A 53 -4.69 -1.79 6.65
C SER A 53 -4.72 -3.02 5.75
N PHE A 54 -5.22 -4.15 6.27
CA PHE A 54 -5.36 -5.38 5.50
C PHE A 54 -6.28 -5.20 4.29
N PHE A 55 -7.44 -4.57 4.47
CA PHE A 55 -8.33 -4.24 3.36
C PHE A 55 -7.64 -3.38 2.30
N THR A 56 -6.96 -2.32 2.72
CA THR A 56 -6.23 -1.41 1.81
C THR A 56 -5.17 -2.16 0.99
N LEU A 57 -4.44 -3.09 1.62
CA LEU A 57 -3.47 -3.93 0.92
C LEU A 57 -4.15 -4.87 -0.10
N CYS A 58 -5.28 -5.48 0.26
CA CYS A 58 -6.06 -6.30 -0.66
C CYS A 58 -6.56 -5.50 -1.86
N VAL A 59 -7.06 -4.27 -1.66
CA VAL A 59 -7.49 -3.38 -2.74
C VAL A 59 -6.33 -3.06 -3.69
N LYS A 60 -5.16 -2.73 -3.13
CA LYS A 60 -3.96 -2.50 -3.94
C LYS A 60 -3.58 -3.72 -4.76
N TYR A 61 -3.60 -4.92 -4.15
CA TYR A 61 -3.30 -6.17 -4.84
C TYR A 61 -4.28 -6.46 -5.97
N ASP A 62 -5.59 -6.28 -5.72
CA ASP A 62 -6.65 -6.49 -6.71
C ASP A 62 -6.55 -5.50 -7.88
N SER A 63 -6.14 -4.26 -7.61
CA SER A 63 -5.96 -3.20 -8.61
C SER A 63 -4.70 -3.36 -9.48
N LEU A 64 -3.80 -4.30 -9.17
CA LEU A 64 -2.61 -4.56 -10.00
C LEU A 64 -2.99 -5.26 -11.31
N PRO A 65 -2.35 -4.90 -12.44
CA PRO A 65 -2.42 -5.67 -13.68
C PRO A 65 -2.06 -7.14 -13.44
N ALA A 66 -2.68 -8.07 -14.16
CA ALA A 66 -2.50 -9.50 -13.95
C ALA A 66 -1.03 -9.94 -14.08
N GLU A 67 -0.26 -9.30 -14.97
CA GLU A 67 1.17 -9.55 -15.16
C GLU A 67 2.02 -9.07 -13.98
N GLU A 68 1.52 -8.06 -13.24
CA GLU A 68 2.21 -7.48 -12.10
C GLU A 68 1.82 -8.13 -10.78
N ARG A 69 0.70 -8.87 -10.74
CA ARG A 69 0.25 -9.57 -9.54
C ARG A 69 1.29 -10.62 -9.12
N PRO A 70 1.78 -10.56 -7.87
CA PRO A 70 2.66 -11.59 -7.33
C PRO A 70 2.08 -12.99 -7.47
N GLN A 71 2.75 -13.84 -8.27
CA GLN A 71 2.37 -15.24 -8.53
C GLN A 71 2.89 -16.23 -7.46
N SER A 72 3.69 -15.75 -6.51
CA SER A 72 4.25 -16.57 -5.43
C SER A 72 4.40 -15.78 -4.13
N ARG A 73 4.41 -16.48 -3.00
CA ARG A 73 4.60 -15.89 -1.67
C ARG A 73 5.92 -15.11 -1.55
N ASP A 74 6.95 -15.53 -2.29
CA ASP A 74 8.25 -14.88 -2.29
C ASP A 74 8.32 -13.71 -3.29
N HIS A 75 7.50 -13.71 -4.34
CA HIS A 75 7.30 -12.51 -5.16
C HIS A 75 6.51 -11.44 -4.40
N LEU A 76 5.51 -11.84 -3.62
CA LEU A 76 4.71 -10.91 -2.81
C LEU A 76 5.60 -10.21 -1.78
N ARG A 77 6.37 -10.99 -1.00
CA ARG A 77 7.30 -10.46 0.01
C ARG A 77 8.35 -9.50 -0.57
N ARG A 78 8.86 -9.77 -1.76
CA ARG A 78 9.87 -8.92 -2.41
C ARG A 78 9.28 -7.64 -2.99
N LYS A 79 8.11 -7.69 -3.64
CA LYS A 79 7.48 -6.49 -4.21
C LYS A 79 7.05 -5.49 -3.14
N ASP A 80 6.42 -5.95 -2.05
CA ASP A 80 5.91 -5.03 -1.01
C ASP A 80 7.05 -4.32 -0.27
N ILE A 81 8.08 -5.05 0.18
CA ILE A 81 9.13 -4.43 1.00
C ILE A 81 10.10 -3.60 0.16
N LEU A 82 10.57 -4.11 -0.98
CA LEU A 82 11.54 -3.38 -1.82
C LEU A 82 10.87 -2.24 -2.59
N GLY A 83 9.65 -2.44 -3.10
CA GLY A 83 8.93 -1.39 -3.83
C GLY A 83 8.56 -0.21 -2.94
N MET A 84 8.04 -0.49 -1.74
CA MET A 84 7.74 0.58 -0.77
C MET A 84 9.00 1.29 -0.30
N LEU A 85 10.10 0.57 -0.05
CA LEU A 85 11.38 1.19 0.30
C LEU A 85 11.93 2.03 -0.84
N ASP A 86 11.91 1.55 -2.07
CA ASP A 86 12.46 2.27 -3.23
C ASP A 86 11.66 3.54 -3.54
N GLU A 87 10.32 3.48 -3.46
CA GLU A 87 9.45 4.64 -3.59
C GLU A 87 9.64 5.65 -2.46
N LEU A 88 9.80 5.17 -1.21
CA LEU A 88 10.09 6.03 -0.06
C LEU A 88 11.47 6.69 -0.21
N LEU A 89 12.48 5.92 -0.63
CA LEU A 89 13.84 6.41 -0.80
C LEU A 89 13.92 7.42 -1.95
N THR A 90 13.25 7.19 -3.08
CA THR A 90 13.20 8.16 -4.20
C THR A 90 12.45 9.44 -3.85
N LYS A 91 11.43 9.38 -2.99
CA LYS A 91 10.71 10.57 -2.52
C LYS A 91 11.46 11.37 -1.45
N THR A 92 12.30 10.70 -0.65
CA THR A 92 12.93 11.30 0.54
C THR A 92 14.40 11.66 0.32
N LEU A 93 15.10 10.92 -0.53
CA LEU A 93 16.51 11.16 -0.82
C LEU A 93 16.66 12.03 -2.07
N PRO A 94 17.55 13.04 -2.05
CA PRO A 94 17.87 13.80 -3.25
C PRO A 94 18.44 12.85 -4.31
N PRO A 95 18.15 13.09 -5.61
CA PRO A 95 18.66 12.24 -6.67
C PRO A 95 20.18 12.18 -6.62
N PRO A 96 20.78 11.00 -6.87
CA PRO A 96 22.22 10.85 -6.87
C PRO A 96 22.82 11.85 -7.86
N LYS A 97 23.75 12.69 -7.37
CA LYS A 97 24.47 13.62 -8.23
C LYS A 97 25.32 12.80 -9.20
N ASP A 98 25.04 12.90 -10.49
CA ASP A 98 25.92 12.41 -11.53
C ASP A 98 27.31 13.07 -11.38
N THR A 99 28.26 12.38 -10.74
CA THR A 99 29.69 12.74 -10.85
C THR A 99 30.18 12.31 -12.21
N LYS A 100 29.73 13.01 -13.25
CA LYS A 100 30.21 12.86 -14.63
C LYS A 100 31.52 13.62 -14.77
N GLY A 101 32.62 12.92 -14.47
CA GLY A 101 33.94 13.10 -15.08
C GLY A 101 34.68 14.42 -14.87
N GLU A 102 35.64 14.40 -13.96
CA GLU A 102 36.91 15.12 -14.16
C GLU A 102 38.02 14.07 -14.34
N LYS A 103 38.08 13.50 -15.55
CA LYS A 103 39.29 12.82 -16.04
C LYS A 103 40.34 13.92 -16.25
N GLY A 104 41.51 13.72 -15.64
CA GLY A 104 42.51 14.76 -15.42
C GLY A 104 43.09 15.45 -16.66
N LYS A 105 43.84 16.51 -16.35
CA LYS A 105 44.92 17.06 -17.16
C LYS A 105 46.16 17.22 -16.27
N GLU A 106 47.01 16.20 -16.27
CA GLU A 106 48.45 16.46 -16.30
C GLU A 106 48.77 17.05 -17.66
N THR A 107 49.34 18.26 -17.73
CA THR A 107 50.48 18.51 -18.64
C THR A 107 51.18 19.83 -18.32
N LYS A 108 52.45 19.65 -17.95
CA LYS A 108 53.64 20.46 -18.23
C LYS A 108 53.89 21.76 -17.46
#